data_AF-A0A8U0IKR1-F1
#
_entry.id   AF-A0A8U0IKR1-F1
#
_cell.length_a   1.000
_cell.length_b   1.000
_cell.length_c   1.000
_cell.angle_alpha   90.00
_cell.angle_beta   90.00
_cell.angle_gamma   90.00
#
_symmetry.space_group_name_H-M   'P 1'
#
loop_
_entity.id
_entity.type
_entity.pdbx_description
1 polymer ?
#
loop_
_entity_poly.entity_id
_entity_poly.type
_entity_poly.pdbx_seq_one_letter_code
_entity_poly.pdbx_strand_id
1 'polypeptide(L)'
;MSTTEAPGTRSRLDRWLESNLSGLLPWKRRAEAFYHEKRAKLAGDDYETARDHYEEAIGVRGRLGDPERAMALGKELADLARKRGDDGTALDHYERVVELRARRENARGALDALEPMLDILDADGVDDELADWWGHALMILGRAEPDEIPNARRDELIRRYADRIRSEDSAGRLYGFALTRLLAGEDETGADLLDATWERRDVVREQVGQFLVVLAAGVGRVAHAELTGREVDREATLDFVADHREKLSEPATALFDRLRDGETDADPEGLKTGVGPNDGAELREVEAEVFGQFLERLE
;
A
#
# COMPACT_ATOMS: atom_id res chain seq x y z
N MET A 1 58.52 0.59 53.67
CA MET A 1 58.91 -0.11 52.43
C MET A 1 57.81 0.13 51.42
N SER A 2 57.98 1.12 50.54
CA SER A 2 57.04 1.38 49.46
C SER A 2 57.54 0.67 48.22
N THR A 3 56.84 -0.37 47.79
CA THR A 3 57.02 -0.98 46.48
C THR A 3 56.44 -0.05 45.42
N THR A 4 57.31 0.67 44.73
CA THR A 4 56.99 1.37 43.49
C THR A 4 56.60 0.33 42.44
N GLU A 5 55.32 0.27 42.07
CA GLU A 5 54.90 -0.45 40.86
C GLU A 5 55.58 0.19 39.65
N ALA A 6 56.41 -0.58 38.96
CA ALA A 6 57.02 -0.16 37.70
C ALA A 6 55.92 -0.06 36.63
N PRO A 7 55.89 1.01 35.81
CA PRO A 7 54.93 1.13 34.73
C PRO A 7 55.24 0.05 33.68
N GLY A 8 54.39 -0.97 33.60
CA GLY A 8 54.52 -2.06 32.63
C GLY A 8 54.62 -1.48 31.22
N THR A 9 55.77 -1.70 30.58
CA THR A 9 56.02 -1.22 29.21
C THR A 9 55.11 -2.01 28.26
N ARG A 10 54.07 -1.38 27.72
CA ARG A 10 53.16 -2.01 26.74
C ARG A 10 53.96 -2.66 25.60
N SER A 11 53.61 -3.90 25.26
CA SER A 11 54.30 -4.67 24.22
C SER A 11 54.27 -3.93 22.89
N ARG A 12 55.25 -4.20 21.99
CA ARG A 12 55.22 -3.68 20.61
C ARG A 12 53.93 -4.11 19.89
N LEU A 13 53.40 -5.29 20.25
CA LEU A 13 52.12 -5.79 19.75
C LEU A 13 50.94 -4.95 20.26
N ASP A 14 50.91 -4.61 21.55
CA ASP A 14 49.81 -3.84 22.14
C ASP A 14 49.71 -2.45 21.52
N ARG A 15 50.85 -1.78 21.33
CA ARG A 15 50.90 -0.47 20.65
C ARG A 15 50.47 -0.54 19.19
N TRP A 16 50.83 -1.63 18.49
CA TRP A 16 50.40 -1.85 17.11
C TRP A 16 48.89 -2.12 17.04
N LEU A 17 48.35 -2.96 17.93
CA LEU A 17 46.91 -3.24 18.00
C LEU A 17 46.13 -1.98 18.35
N GLU A 18 46.52 -1.22 19.37
CA GLU A 18 45.87 0.05 19.73
C GLU A 18 45.82 1.02 18.54
N SER A 19 46.87 1.06 17.72
CA SER A 19 46.96 1.96 16.56
C SER A 19 46.19 1.48 15.33
N ASN A 20 45.92 0.18 15.20
CA ASN A 20 45.34 -0.41 13.99
C ASN A 20 43.94 -1.01 14.21
N LEU A 21 43.52 -1.23 15.45
CA LEU A 21 42.27 -1.92 15.79
C LEU A 21 41.05 -1.22 15.17
N SER A 22 40.99 0.11 15.19
CA SER A 22 39.89 0.87 14.59
C SER A 22 39.73 0.60 13.09
N GLY A 23 40.84 0.46 12.36
CA GLY A 23 40.83 0.09 10.94
C GLY A 23 40.52 -1.39 10.71
N LEU A 24 40.85 -2.26 11.69
CA LEU A 24 40.65 -3.69 11.58
C LEU A 24 39.22 -4.15 11.95
N LEU A 25 38.56 -3.45 12.86
CA LEU A 25 37.24 -3.86 13.36
C LEU A 25 36.16 -3.97 12.26
N PRO A 26 36.06 -3.05 11.28
CA PRO A 26 35.06 -3.16 10.21
C PRO A 26 35.24 -4.40 9.32
N TRP A 27 36.47 -4.79 8.96
CA TRP A 27 36.65 -6.00 8.14
C TRP A 27 36.31 -7.26 8.93
N LYS A 28 36.65 -7.31 10.23
CA LYS A 28 36.32 -8.44 11.09
C LYS A 28 34.80 -8.59 11.15
N ARG A 29 34.09 -7.49 11.42
CA ARG A 29 32.63 -7.47 11.45
C ARG A 29 32.02 -7.87 10.10
N ARG A 30 32.57 -7.42 8.97
CA ARG A 30 32.08 -7.86 7.64
C ARG A 30 32.25 -9.37 7.43
N ALA A 31 33.39 -9.92 7.84
CA ALA A 31 33.64 -11.36 7.76
C ALA A 31 32.71 -12.16 8.69
N GLU A 32 32.47 -11.66 9.91
CA GLU A 32 31.52 -12.20 10.87
C GLU A 32 30.09 -12.19 10.33
N ALA A 33 29.61 -11.04 9.84
CA ALA A 33 28.29 -10.93 9.19
C ALA A 33 28.15 -11.94 8.05
N PHE A 34 29.14 -11.99 7.15
CA PHE A 34 29.12 -12.95 6.04
C PHE A 34 29.09 -14.41 6.52
N TYR A 35 29.86 -14.75 7.56
CA TYR A 35 29.84 -16.09 8.14
C TYR A 35 28.45 -16.45 8.67
N HIS A 36 27.85 -15.58 9.49
CA HIS A 36 26.53 -15.80 10.06
C HIS A 36 25.45 -15.89 8.96
N GLU A 37 25.46 -15.00 7.96
CA GLU A 37 24.54 -15.08 6.82
C GLU A 37 24.64 -16.41 6.06
N LYS A 38 25.87 -16.91 5.85
CA LYS A 38 26.06 -18.20 5.16
C LYS A 38 25.64 -19.38 6.03
N ARG A 39 25.91 -19.32 7.33
CA ARG A 39 25.49 -20.38 8.27
C ARG A 39 23.98 -20.46 8.41
N ALA A 40 23.29 -19.31 8.46
CA ALA A 40 21.84 -19.26 8.47
C ALA A 40 21.24 -19.95 7.23
N LYS A 41 21.77 -19.63 6.03
CA LYS A 41 21.32 -20.27 4.78
C LYS A 41 21.61 -21.77 4.71
N LEU A 42 22.71 -22.22 5.32
CA LEU A 42 23.09 -23.63 5.36
C LEU A 42 22.30 -24.43 6.40
N ALA A 43 21.80 -23.80 7.47
CA ALA A 43 20.92 -24.45 8.45
C ALA A 43 19.62 -24.93 7.79
N GLY A 44 19.18 -24.22 6.74
CA GLY A 44 18.09 -24.63 5.86
C GLY A 44 16.79 -24.73 6.63
N ASP A 45 16.45 -25.96 7.01
CA ASP A 45 15.22 -26.34 7.66
C ASP A 45 15.31 -26.34 9.21
N ASP A 46 16.52 -26.24 9.76
CA ASP A 46 16.73 -26.02 11.19
C ASP A 46 16.50 -24.54 11.54
N TYR A 47 15.27 -24.21 11.94
CA TYR A 47 14.84 -22.83 12.21
C TYR A 47 15.62 -22.19 13.35
N GLU A 48 15.82 -22.89 14.48
CA GLU A 48 16.52 -22.33 15.64
C GLU A 48 17.96 -21.96 15.26
N THR A 49 18.67 -22.88 14.59
CA THR A 49 20.03 -22.60 14.12
C THR A 49 20.04 -21.46 13.08
N ALA A 50 19.08 -21.43 12.15
CA ALA A 50 18.99 -20.38 11.15
C ALA A 50 18.71 -19.01 11.78
N ARG A 51 17.77 -18.95 12.72
CA ARG A 51 17.37 -17.77 13.48
C ARG A 51 18.54 -17.17 14.23
N ASP A 52 19.27 -17.96 15.02
CA ASP A 52 20.43 -17.49 15.79
C ASP A 52 21.48 -16.83 14.88
N HIS A 53 21.76 -17.47 13.74
CA HIS A 53 22.69 -16.93 12.77
C HIS A 53 22.14 -15.69 12.04
N TYR A 54 20.85 -15.64 11.70
CA TYR A 54 20.23 -14.45 11.12
C TYR A 54 20.25 -13.27 12.09
N GLU A 55 19.85 -13.47 13.35
CA GLU A 55 19.83 -12.43 14.39
C GLU A 55 21.23 -11.84 14.63
N GLU A 56 22.27 -12.68 14.71
CA GLU A 56 23.65 -12.18 14.84
C GLU A 56 24.08 -11.40 13.59
N ALA A 57 23.79 -11.91 12.39
CA ALA A 57 24.11 -11.20 11.15
C ALA A 57 23.41 -9.83 11.06
N ILE A 58 22.13 -9.75 11.44
CA ILE A 58 21.35 -8.51 11.52
C ILE A 58 22.03 -7.53 12.49
N GLY A 59 22.40 -7.98 13.69
CA GLY A 59 23.09 -7.17 14.68
C GLY A 59 24.44 -6.64 14.19
N VAL A 60 25.25 -7.49 13.54
CA VAL A 60 26.55 -7.10 12.98
C VAL A 60 26.38 -6.10 11.84
N ARG A 61 25.41 -6.31 10.94
CA ARG A 61 25.10 -5.38 9.83
C ARG A 61 24.64 -4.03 10.34
N GLY A 62 23.81 -3.99 11.38
CA GLY A 62 23.45 -2.75 12.09
C GLY A 62 24.68 -2.01 12.62
N ARG A 63 25.60 -2.72 13.30
CA ARG A 63 26.87 -2.14 13.83
C ARG A 63 27.85 -1.69 12.73
N LEU A 64 27.68 -2.18 11.50
CA LEU A 64 28.44 -1.79 10.32
C LEU A 64 27.83 -0.58 9.59
N GLY A 65 26.66 -0.10 10.01
CA GLY A 65 25.92 0.94 9.29
C GLY A 65 25.31 0.45 7.99
N ASP A 66 24.95 -0.84 7.90
CA ASP A 66 24.32 -1.47 6.73
C ASP A 66 22.86 -1.90 7.06
N PRO A 67 21.95 -0.93 7.28
CA PRO A 67 20.58 -1.21 7.68
C PRO A 67 19.76 -1.91 6.57
N GLU A 68 20.04 -1.64 5.30
CA GLU A 68 19.36 -2.31 4.18
C GLU A 68 19.62 -3.81 4.19
N ARG A 69 20.88 -4.23 4.38
CA ARG A 69 21.18 -5.65 4.49
C ARG A 69 20.59 -6.27 5.75
N ALA A 70 20.59 -5.54 6.88
CA ALA A 70 19.94 -6.00 8.10
C ALA A 70 18.43 -6.26 7.90
N MET A 71 17.71 -5.34 7.25
CA MET A 71 16.28 -5.53 6.93
C MET A 71 16.04 -6.65 5.93
N ALA A 72 16.92 -6.82 4.93
CA ALA A 72 16.84 -7.95 4.01
C ALA A 72 16.98 -9.29 4.73
N LEU A 73 17.90 -9.41 5.70
CA LEU A 73 18.04 -10.61 6.52
C LEU A 73 16.85 -10.83 7.45
N GLY A 74 16.27 -9.75 8.01
CA GLY A 74 15.03 -9.84 8.78
C GLY A 74 13.87 -10.41 7.96
N LYS A 75 13.74 -9.98 6.69
CA LYS A 75 12.75 -10.55 5.77
C LYS A 75 13.04 -12.02 5.46
N GLU A 76 14.30 -12.40 5.21
CA GLU A 76 14.67 -13.81 5.00
C GLU A 76 14.29 -14.68 6.22
N LEU A 77 14.43 -14.14 7.45
CA LEU A 77 14.01 -14.82 8.68
C LEU A 77 12.48 -14.93 8.79
N ALA A 78 11.73 -13.89 8.43
CA ALA A 78 10.27 -13.91 8.37
C ALA A 78 9.76 -14.95 7.35
N ASP A 79 10.33 -14.97 6.14
CA ASP A 79 10.00 -15.94 5.09
C ASP A 79 10.26 -17.38 5.59
N LEU A 80 11.32 -17.60 6.37
CA LEU A 80 11.63 -18.90 6.94
C LEU A 80 10.62 -19.32 8.02
N ALA A 81 10.21 -18.42 8.90
CA ALA A 81 9.17 -18.67 9.91
C ALA A 81 7.83 -19.03 9.24
N ARG A 82 7.43 -18.27 8.22
CA ARG A 82 6.23 -18.55 7.41
C ARG A 82 6.29 -19.94 6.76
N LYS A 83 7.42 -20.29 6.15
CA LYS A 83 7.62 -21.62 5.52
C LYS A 83 7.47 -22.77 6.53
N ARG A 84 7.69 -22.52 7.82
CA ARG A 84 7.53 -23.47 8.92
C ARG A 84 6.10 -23.54 9.47
N GLY A 85 5.22 -22.63 9.05
CA GLY A 85 3.89 -22.45 9.62
C GLY A 85 3.91 -21.75 10.98
N ASP A 86 5.00 -21.05 11.31
CA ASP A 86 5.06 -20.15 12.47
C ASP A 86 4.69 -18.74 12.02
N ASP A 87 3.40 -18.56 11.74
CA ASP A 87 2.86 -17.32 11.19
C ASP A 87 2.96 -16.16 12.18
N GLY A 88 2.79 -16.40 13.49
CA GLY A 88 2.98 -15.38 14.53
C GLY A 88 4.40 -14.78 14.51
N THR A 89 5.43 -15.62 14.50
CA THR A 89 6.81 -15.14 14.41
C THR A 89 7.11 -14.50 13.04
N ALA A 90 6.48 -14.98 11.97
CA ALA A 90 6.61 -14.38 10.65
C ALA A 90 6.04 -12.96 10.61
N LEU A 91 4.83 -12.76 11.14
CA LEU A 91 4.15 -11.46 11.24
C LEU A 91 5.03 -10.46 12.01
N ASP A 92 5.54 -10.84 13.19
CA ASP A 92 6.42 -9.99 14.01
C ASP A 92 7.65 -9.50 13.22
N HIS A 93 8.29 -10.41 12.47
CA HIS A 93 9.47 -10.06 11.68
C HIS A 93 9.12 -9.23 10.43
N TYR A 94 8.03 -9.54 9.73
CA TYR A 94 7.57 -8.76 8.58
C TYR A 94 7.18 -7.34 8.99
N GLU A 95 6.35 -7.18 10.02
CA GLU A 95 5.95 -5.87 10.56
C GLU A 95 7.19 -5.01 10.85
N ARG A 96 8.18 -5.60 11.55
CA ARG A 96 9.41 -4.88 11.86
C ARG A 96 10.16 -4.41 10.62
N VAL A 97 10.19 -5.22 9.56
CA VAL A 97 10.81 -4.85 8.27
C VAL A 97 10.01 -3.76 7.56
N VAL A 98 8.68 -3.88 7.52
CA VAL A 98 7.79 -2.88 6.92
C VAL A 98 8.01 -1.52 7.56
N GLU A 99 7.95 -1.43 8.90
CA GLU A 99 8.16 -0.18 9.61
C GLU A 99 9.52 0.45 9.31
N LEU A 100 10.60 -0.34 9.34
CA LEU A 100 11.95 0.16 9.19
C LEU A 100 12.24 0.64 7.76
N ARG A 101 11.61 0.02 6.76
CA ARG A 101 11.71 0.42 5.35
C ARG A 101 10.83 1.62 5.03
N ALA A 102 9.60 1.65 5.55
CA ALA A 102 8.71 2.80 5.40
C ALA A 102 9.29 4.07 6.03
N ARG A 103 9.91 3.98 7.23
CA ARG A 103 10.64 5.10 7.87
C ARG A 103 11.85 5.60 7.08
N ARG A 104 12.31 4.84 6.08
CA ARG A 104 13.41 5.18 5.18
C ARG A 104 12.95 5.51 3.77
N GLU A 105 11.65 5.69 3.56
CA GLU A 105 11.07 6.02 2.25
C GLU A 105 11.41 4.96 1.19
N ASN A 106 11.54 3.69 1.62
CA ASN A 106 11.72 2.54 0.73
C ASN A 106 10.39 1.80 0.61
N ALA A 107 9.48 2.35 -0.18
CA ALA A 107 8.13 1.81 -0.38
C ALA A 107 8.20 0.43 -1.01
N ARG A 108 9.07 0.22 -2.01
CA ARG A 108 9.21 -1.08 -2.67
C ARG A 108 9.54 -2.19 -1.69
N GLY A 109 10.57 -2.00 -0.89
CA GLY A 109 10.99 -3.00 0.08
C GLY A 109 9.97 -3.17 1.21
N ALA A 110 9.27 -2.10 1.60
CA ALA A 110 8.20 -2.20 2.60
C ALA A 110 7.07 -3.09 2.08
N LEU A 111 6.60 -2.87 0.84
CA LEU A 111 5.59 -3.72 0.20
C LEU A 111 6.07 -5.16 0.00
N ASP A 112 7.36 -5.38 -0.31
CA ASP A 112 7.92 -6.74 -0.42
C ASP A 112 7.81 -7.55 0.90
N ALA A 113 7.77 -6.89 2.06
CA ALA A 113 7.55 -7.52 3.37
C ALA A 113 6.07 -7.52 3.78
N LEU A 114 5.30 -6.49 3.40
CA LEU A 114 3.89 -6.35 3.75
C LEU A 114 3.00 -7.33 2.98
N GLU A 115 3.27 -7.60 1.70
CA GLU A 115 2.42 -8.50 0.90
C GLU A 115 2.33 -9.92 1.47
N PRO A 116 3.45 -10.58 1.86
CA PRO A 116 3.38 -11.84 2.60
C PRO A 116 2.57 -11.78 3.89
N MET A 117 2.62 -10.64 4.59
CA MET A 117 1.88 -10.41 5.82
C MET A 117 0.36 -10.40 5.55
N LEU A 118 -0.07 -9.69 4.49
CA LEU A 118 -1.46 -9.67 4.07
C LEU A 118 -1.95 -11.08 3.72
N ASP A 119 -1.13 -11.90 3.04
CA ASP A 119 -1.51 -13.27 2.72
C ASP A 119 -1.73 -14.14 3.98
N ILE A 120 -0.91 -13.95 5.01
CA ILE A 120 -1.05 -14.67 6.30
C ILE A 120 -2.34 -14.22 7.00
N LEU A 121 -2.52 -12.91 7.18
CA LEU A 121 -3.70 -12.34 7.84
C LEU A 121 -5.00 -12.71 7.12
N ASP A 122 -4.97 -12.78 5.79
CA ASP A 122 -6.08 -13.22 4.97
C ASP A 122 -6.43 -14.70 5.23
N ALA A 123 -5.42 -15.57 5.26
CA ALA A 123 -5.62 -16.99 5.56
C ALA A 123 -6.14 -17.24 6.99
N ASP A 124 -5.72 -16.42 7.95
CA ASP A 124 -6.15 -16.52 9.35
C ASP A 124 -7.56 -15.94 9.60
N GLY A 125 -8.11 -15.19 8.63
CA GLY A 125 -9.44 -14.59 8.73
C GLY A 125 -9.54 -13.44 9.73
N VAL A 126 -8.42 -12.77 10.02
CA VAL A 126 -8.36 -11.64 10.97
C VAL A 126 -8.75 -10.35 10.25
N ASP A 127 -10.05 -10.17 10.01
CA ASP A 127 -10.56 -9.14 9.08
C ASP A 127 -10.25 -7.68 9.49
N ASP A 128 -10.28 -7.35 10.78
CA ASP A 128 -10.01 -5.98 11.26
C ASP A 128 -8.52 -5.62 11.09
N GLU A 129 -7.62 -6.50 11.54
CA GLU A 129 -6.16 -6.31 11.39
C GLU A 129 -5.74 -6.32 9.92
N LEU A 130 -6.35 -7.19 9.11
CA LEU A 130 -6.15 -7.21 7.67
C LEU A 130 -6.53 -5.86 7.03
N ALA A 131 -7.68 -5.28 7.40
CA ALA A 131 -8.10 -3.99 6.90
C ALA A 131 -7.13 -2.85 7.29
N ASP A 132 -6.61 -2.88 8.51
CA ASP A 132 -5.59 -1.94 8.98
C ASP A 132 -4.29 -2.05 8.16
N TRP A 133 -3.80 -3.26 7.92
CA TRP A 133 -2.59 -3.49 7.12
C TRP A 133 -2.77 -3.15 5.64
N TRP A 134 -3.95 -3.37 5.08
CA TRP A 134 -4.28 -2.83 3.75
C TRP A 134 -4.26 -1.30 3.74
N GLY A 135 -4.75 -0.65 4.80
CA GLY A 135 -4.60 0.80 4.97
C GLY A 135 -3.14 1.25 4.94
N HIS A 136 -2.24 0.51 5.61
CA HIS A 136 -0.80 0.77 5.56
C HIS A 136 -0.22 0.55 4.16
N ALA A 137 -0.64 -0.50 3.45
CA ALA A 137 -0.22 -0.76 2.07
C ALA A 137 -0.57 0.41 1.14
N LEU A 138 -1.81 0.89 1.19
CA LEU A 138 -2.28 2.02 0.39
C LEU A 138 -1.55 3.33 0.77
N MET A 139 -1.27 3.56 2.05
CA MET A 139 -0.47 4.70 2.49
C MET A 139 0.96 4.65 1.94
N ILE A 140 1.60 3.47 1.94
CA ILE A 140 2.93 3.28 1.35
C ILE A 140 2.89 3.55 -0.16
N LEU A 141 1.87 3.03 -0.86
CA LEU A 141 1.68 3.28 -2.30
C LEU A 141 1.51 4.76 -2.61
N GLY A 142 0.74 5.50 -1.81
CA GLY A 142 0.50 6.93 -2.01
C GLY A 142 1.73 7.80 -1.74
N ARG A 143 2.68 7.34 -0.93
CA ARG A 143 3.93 8.07 -0.62
C ARG A 143 5.12 7.66 -1.48
N ALA A 144 5.00 6.56 -2.21
CA ALA A 144 6.08 6.07 -3.07
C ALA A 144 6.39 7.08 -4.18
N GLU A 145 7.67 7.29 -4.45
CA GLU A 145 8.12 8.18 -5.52
C GLU A 145 7.56 7.72 -6.89
N PRO A 146 7.43 8.64 -7.87
CA PRO A 146 7.13 8.26 -9.24
C PRO A 146 8.09 7.17 -9.72
N ASP A 147 7.56 6.14 -10.37
CA ASP A 147 8.29 4.97 -10.87
C ASP A 147 8.95 4.03 -9.84
N GLU A 148 8.90 4.31 -8.53
CA GLU A 148 9.44 3.41 -7.50
C GLU A 148 8.69 2.06 -7.50
N ILE A 149 7.37 2.14 -7.63
CA ILE A 149 6.46 1.00 -7.73
C ILE A 149 5.90 0.95 -9.15
N PRO A 150 6.14 -0.14 -9.92
CA PRO A 150 5.56 -0.30 -11.24
C PRO A 150 4.03 -0.23 -11.21
N ASN A 151 3.41 0.44 -12.19
CA ASN A 151 1.95 0.60 -12.26
C ASN A 151 1.22 -0.74 -12.19
N ALA A 152 1.70 -1.79 -12.88
CA ALA A 152 1.12 -3.12 -12.81
C ALA A 152 1.01 -3.68 -11.37
N ARG A 153 2.03 -3.42 -10.51
CA ARG A 153 1.99 -3.82 -9.09
C ARG A 153 1.03 -2.94 -8.29
N ARG A 154 0.98 -1.63 -8.57
CA ARG A 154 0.00 -0.73 -7.95
C ARG A 154 -1.43 -1.20 -8.24
N ASP A 155 -1.72 -1.48 -9.50
CA ASP A 155 -3.04 -1.91 -9.97
C ASP A 155 -3.43 -3.26 -9.38
N GLU A 156 -2.46 -4.19 -9.27
CA GLU A 156 -2.67 -5.47 -8.61
C GLU A 156 -3.03 -5.32 -7.13
N LEU A 157 -2.31 -4.48 -6.39
CA LEU A 157 -2.60 -4.24 -4.97
C LEU A 157 -3.95 -3.56 -4.77
N ILE A 158 -4.30 -2.57 -5.59
CA ILE A 158 -5.61 -1.91 -5.53
C ILE A 158 -6.73 -2.90 -5.83
N ARG A 159 -6.56 -3.78 -6.82
CA ARG A 159 -7.56 -4.81 -7.14
C ARG A 159 -7.72 -5.81 -5.99
N ARG A 160 -6.62 -6.35 -5.46
CA ARG A 160 -6.67 -7.25 -4.29
C ARG A 160 -7.35 -6.58 -3.09
N TYR A 161 -7.08 -5.30 -2.85
CA TYR A 161 -7.77 -4.51 -1.84
C TYR A 161 -9.28 -4.41 -2.13
N ALA A 162 -9.66 -4.10 -3.37
CA ALA A 162 -11.05 -4.02 -3.82
C ALA A 162 -11.78 -5.37 -3.73
N ASP A 163 -11.09 -6.49 -3.89
CA ASP A 163 -11.71 -7.81 -3.75
C ASP A 163 -11.87 -8.17 -2.27
N ARG A 164 -10.84 -7.91 -1.47
CA ARG A 164 -10.78 -8.42 -0.09
C ARG A 164 -11.47 -7.54 0.94
N ILE A 165 -11.35 -6.21 0.82
CA ILE A 165 -11.82 -5.27 1.84
C ILE A 165 -13.16 -4.68 1.42
N ARG A 166 -14.24 -5.25 1.96
CA ARG A 166 -15.64 -4.80 1.78
C ARG A 166 -16.15 -4.10 3.04
N SER A 167 -15.58 -2.94 3.33
CA SER A 167 -15.96 -2.11 4.49
C SER A 167 -16.54 -0.76 4.06
N GLU A 168 -17.18 -0.05 5.00
CA GLU A 168 -17.71 1.30 4.73
C GLU A 168 -16.60 2.26 4.27
N ASP A 169 -15.43 2.20 4.91
CA ASP A 169 -14.28 3.05 4.57
C ASP A 169 -13.63 2.71 3.23
N SER A 170 -13.83 1.49 2.72
CA SER A 170 -13.27 1.08 1.43
C SER A 170 -13.89 1.83 0.26
N ALA A 171 -15.17 2.22 0.34
CA ALA A 171 -15.89 2.89 -0.73
C ALA A 171 -15.23 4.23 -1.11
N GLY A 172 -14.87 5.06 -0.13
CA GLY A 172 -14.24 6.36 -0.39
C GLY A 172 -12.87 6.23 -1.08
N ARG A 173 -12.05 5.26 -0.67
CA ARG A 173 -10.73 5.03 -1.27
C ARG A 173 -10.85 4.52 -2.71
N LEU A 174 -11.72 3.52 -2.94
CA LEU A 174 -11.95 2.97 -4.27
C LEU A 174 -12.52 4.01 -5.22
N TYR A 175 -13.45 4.85 -4.75
CA TYR A 175 -13.99 5.94 -5.54
C TYR A 175 -12.92 6.95 -5.95
N GLY A 176 -12.06 7.37 -5.02
CA GLY A 176 -10.93 8.24 -5.35
C GLY A 176 -10.00 7.63 -6.40
N PHE A 177 -9.62 6.35 -6.25
CA PHE A 177 -8.82 5.66 -7.25
C PHE A 177 -9.53 5.58 -8.60
N ALA A 178 -10.84 5.31 -8.62
CA ALA A 178 -11.63 5.25 -9.84
C ALA A 178 -11.56 6.57 -10.61
N LEU A 179 -11.85 7.69 -9.95
CA LEU A 179 -11.84 9.01 -10.57
C LEU A 179 -10.45 9.42 -11.05
N THR A 180 -9.39 9.13 -10.29
CA THR A 180 -8.01 9.38 -10.75
C THR A 180 -7.68 8.59 -12.02
N ARG A 181 -8.14 7.34 -12.14
CA ARG A 181 -7.90 6.51 -13.33
C ARG A 181 -8.68 7.01 -14.54
N LEU A 182 -9.95 7.37 -14.36
CA LEU A 182 -10.76 7.99 -15.40
C LEU A 182 -10.14 9.30 -15.89
N LEU A 183 -9.66 10.14 -14.97
CA LEU A 183 -8.99 11.41 -15.32
C LEU A 183 -7.66 11.19 -16.06
N ALA A 184 -6.99 10.05 -15.83
CA ALA A 184 -5.80 9.64 -16.57
C ALA A 184 -6.11 9.00 -17.94
N GLY A 185 -7.40 8.82 -18.29
CA GLY A 185 -7.85 8.12 -19.50
C GLY A 185 -7.75 6.59 -19.41
N GLU A 186 -7.57 6.05 -18.21
CA GLU A 186 -7.56 4.60 -17.94
C GLU A 186 -8.99 4.10 -17.69
N ASP A 187 -9.86 4.30 -18.70
CA ASP A 187 -11.31 4.24 -18.57
C ASP A 187 -11.83 2.90 -18.00
N GLU A 188 -11.34 1.76 -18.51
CA GLU A 188 -11.77 0.42 -18.04
C GLU A 188 -11.39 0.16 -16.57
N THR A 189 -10.15 0.50 -16.18
CA THR A 189 -9.69 0.34 -14.79
C THR A 189 -10.48 1.25 -13.86
N GLY A 190 -10.77 2.48 -14.30
CA GLY A 190 -11.63 3.41 -13.58
C GLY A 190 -13.04 2.83 -13.38
N ALA A 191 -13.65 2.28 -14.44
CA ALA A 191 -14.96 1.66 -14.39
C ALA A 191 -15.01 0.42 -13.48
N ASP A 192 -13.99 -0.43 -13.50
CA ASP A 192 -13.88 -1.59 -12.58
C ASP A 192 -13.88 -1.14 -11.11
N LEU A 193 -13.23 -0.02 -10.80
CA LEU A 193 -13.19 0.55 -9.45
C LEU A 193 -14.50 1.26 -9.07
N LEU A 194 -15.22 1.84 -10.03
CA LEU A 194 -16.59 2.33 -9.81
C LEU A 194 -17.53 1.17 -9.49
N ASP A 195 -17.43 0.05 -10.21
CA ASP A 195 -18.19 -1.17 -9.95
C ASP A 195 -17.89 -1.71 -8.55
N ALA A 196 -16.61 -1.83 -8.20
CA ALA A 196 -16.18 -2.25 -6.87
C ALA A 196 -16.71 -1.30 -5.78
N THR A 197 -16.72 0.01 -6.03
CA THR A 197 -17.29 1.01 -5.10
C THR A 197 -18.81 0.85 -4.97
N TRP A 198 -19.53 0.70 -6.08
CA TRP A 198 -20.98 0.52 -6.10
C TRP A 198 -21.44 -0.73 -5.36
N GLU A 199 -20.65 -1.81 -5.44
CA GLU A 199 -20.89 -3.02 -4.67
C GLU A 199 -20.87 -2.81 -3.14
N ARG A 200 -20.26 -1.73 -2.65
CA ARG A 200 -20.27 -1.42 -1.20
C ARG A 200 -21.63 -0.90 -0.72
N ARG A 201 -22.60 -0.67 -1.61
CA ARG A 201 -23.98 -0.35 -1.20
C ARG A 201 -24.59 -1.40 -0.27
N ASP A 202 -24.12 -2.65 -0.35
CA ASP A 202 -24.61 -3.75 0.50
C ASP A 202 -24.10 -3.65 1.95
N VAL A 203 -23.03 -2.88 2.20
CA VAL A 203 -22.37 -2.76 3.52
C VAL A 203 -22.34 -1.33 4.07
N VAL A 204 -22.44 -0.31 3.20
CA VAL A 204 -22.43 1.11 3.59
C VAL A 204 -23.82 1.55 4.02
N ARG A 205 -23.94 2.05 5.25
CA ARG A 205 -25.20 2.60 5.76
C ARG A 205 -25.57 3.93 5.11
N GLU A 206 -26.85 4.13 4.85
CA GLU A 206 -27.37 5.35 4.20
C GLU A 206 -27.13 6.66 4.97
N GLN A 207 -26.84 6.59 6.28
CA GLN A 207 -26.66 7.75 7.15
C GLN A 207 -25.21 8.25 7.20
N VAL A 208 -24.25 7.50 6.66
CA VAL A 208 -22.83 7.90 6.66
C VAL A 208 -22.46 8.62 5.36
N GLY A 209 -21.45 9.50 5.43
CA GLY A 209 -21.02 10.30 4.27
C GLY A 209 -20.51 9.45 3.10
N GLN A 210 -19.97 8.25 3.38
CA GLN A 210 -19.51 7.30 2.37
C GLN A 210 -20.64 6.79 1.47
N PHE A 211 -21.90 6.91 1.88
CA PHE A 211 -23.02 6.55 1.02
C PHE A 211 -23.09 7.44 -0.23
N LEU A 212 -22.65 8.69 -0.13
CA LEU A 212 -22.60 9.63 -1.26
C LEU A 212 -21.72 9.11 -2.40
N VAL A 213 -20.52 8.63 -2.07
CA VAL A 213 -19.58 8.13 -3.06
C VAL A 213 -20.04 6.82 -3.69
N VAL A 214 -20.81 6.01 -2.96
CA VAL A 214 -21.46 4.81 -3.51
C VAL A 214 -22.50 5.22 -4.55
N LEU A 215 -23.38 6.18 -4.25
CA LEU A 215 -24.37 6.67 -5.19
C LEU A 215 -23.72 7.28 -6.43
N ALA A 216 -22.72 8.15 -6.24
CA ALA A 216 -21.98 8.77 -7.32
C ALA A 216 -21.25 7.73 -8.19
N ALA A 217 -20.67 6.68 -7.59
CA ALA A 217 -20.11 5.57 -8.34
C ALA A 217 -21.15 4.83 -9.19
N GLY A 218 -22.37 4.65 -8.67
CA GLY A 218 -23.52 4.14 -9.40
C GLY A 218 -23.87 4.97 -10.65
N VAL A 219 -23.87 6.30 -10.51
CA VAL A 219 -24.08 7.22 -11.64
C VAL A 219 -22.93 7.11 -12.66
N GLY A 220 -21.68 7.21 -12.19
CA GLY A 220 -20.50 7.17 -13.03
C GLY A 220 -20.35 5.87 -13.83
N ARG A 221 -20.66 4.71 -13.22
CA ARG A 221 -20.60 3.42 -13.92
C ARG A 221 -21.63 3.31 -15.04
N VAL A 222 -22.82 3.89 -14.86
CA VAL A 222 -23.87 3.92 -15.89
C VAL A 222 -23.48 4.86 -17.02
N ALA A 223 -22.94 6.04 -16.70
CA ALA A 223 -22.42 6.96 -17.72
C ALA A 223 -21.34 6.31 -18.58
N HIS A 224 -20.35 5.69 -17.93
CA HIS A 224 -19.29 4.97 -18.65
C HIS A 224 -19.87 3.84 -19.52
N ALA A 225 -20.83 3.07 -19.01
CA ALA A 225 -21.49 2.00 -19.74
C ALA A 225 -22.26 2.50 -20.98
N GLU A 226 -22.94 3.64 -20.91
CA GLU A 226 -23.59 4.23 -22.09
C GLU A 226 -22.57 4.67 -23.16
N LEU A 227 -21.41 5.17 -22.73
CA LEU A 227 -20.34 5.62 -23.64
C LEU A 227 -19.57 4.47 -24.30
N THR A 228 -19.41 3.33 -23.63
CA THR A 228 -18.57 2.21 -24.10
C THR A 228 -19.35 0.97 -24.53
N GLY A 229 -20.63 0.89 -24.18
CA GLY A 229 -21.45 -0.32 -24.37
C GLY A 229 -21.16 -1.43 -23.35
N ARG A 230 -20.50 -1.11 -22.23
CA ARG A 230 -20.28 -2.03 -21.12
C ARG A 230 -21.61 -2.46 -20.49
N GLU A 231 -21.72 -3.73 -20.11
CA GLU A 231 -22.95 -4.27 -19.53
C GLU A 231 -23.07 -3.86 -18.05
N VAL A 232 -24.14 -3.13 -17.72
CA VAL A 232 -24.52 -2.78 -16.35
C VAL A 232 -26.04 -2.82 -16.21
N ASP A 233 -26.55 -3.13 -15.02
CA ASP A 233 -27.99 -3.02 -14.73
C ASP A 233 -28.36 -1.55 -14.53
N ARG A 234 -28.57 -0.86 -15.65
CA ARG A 234 -28.86 0.57 -15.70
C ARG A 234 -30.12 0.94 -14.94
N GLU A 235 -31.22 0.24 -15.18
CA GLU A 235 -32.52 0.55 -14.60
C GLU A 235 -32.46 0.38 -13.07
N ALA A 236 -31.96 -0.75 -12.58
CA ALA A 236 -31.84 -0.98 -11.14
C ALA A 236 -30.89 0.01 -10.46
N THR A 237 -29.78 0.37 -11.12
CA THR A 237 -28.82 1.35 -10.58
C THR A 237 -29.45 2.73 -10.47
N LEU A 238 -30.09 3.21 -11.54
CA LEU A 238 -30.71 4.54 -11.54
C LEU A 238 -31.94 4.61 -10.62
N ASP A 239 -32.70 3.54 -10.47
CA ASP A 239 -33.83 3.49 -9.52
C ASP A 239 -33.34 3.58 -8.08
N PHE A 240 -32.31 2.81 -7.73
CA PHE A 240 -31.69 2.90 -6.40
C PHE A 240 -31.13 4.30 -6.12
N VAL A 241 -30.48 4.93 -7.09
CA VAL A 241 -29.96 6.29 -6.93
C VAL A 241 -31.09 7.32 -6.83
N ALA A 242 -32.20 7.13 -7.55
CA ALA A 242 -33.34 8.03 -7.52
C ALA A 242 -33.95 8.18 -6.11
N ASP A 243 -34.00 7.08 -5.35
CA ASP A 243 -34.50 7.06 -3.97
C ASP A 243 -33.66 7.92 -3.00
N HIS A 244 -32.46 8.33 -3.43
CA HIS A 244 -31.49 9.08 -2.63
C HIS A 244 -30.88 10.27 -3.38
N ARG A 245 -31.54 10.74 -4.45
CA ARG A 245 -31.04 11.79 -5.34
C ARG A 245 -30.62 13.05 -4.60
N GLU A 246 -31.34 13.42 -3.54
CA GLU A 246 -31.08 14.61 -2.73
C GLU A 246 -29.71 14.63 -2.04
N LYS A 247 -29.06 13.46 -1.95
CA LYS A 247 -27.75 13.32 -1.32
C LYS A 247 -26.60 13.56 -2.29
N LEU A 248 -26.82 13.42 -3.59
CA LEU A 248 -25.78 13.53 -4.62
C LEU A 248 -25.10 14.91 -4.59
N SER A 249 -23.84 14.93 -5.02
CA SER A 249 -23.17 16.19 -5.35
C SER A 249 -23.81 16.83 -6.59
N GLU A 250 -23.51 18.12 -6.82
CA GLU A 250 -24.01 18.83 -8.01
C GLU A 250 -23.60 18.16 -9.33
N PRO A 251 -22.32 17.80 -9.56
CA PRO A 251 -21.93 17.08 -10.78
C PRO A 251 -22.61 15.72 -10.92
N ALA A 252 -22.75 14.97 -9.82
CA ALA A 252 -23.39 13.66 -9.82
C ALA A 252 -24.90 13.77 -10.10
N THR A 253 -25.55 14.81 -9.59
CA THR A 253 -26.96 15.11 -9.86
C THR A 253 -27.16 15.44 -11.34
N ALA A 254 -26.31 16.31 -11.90
CA ALA A 254 -26.39 16.70 -13.30
C ALA A 254 -26.24 15.51 -14.25
N LEU A 255 -25.25 14.63 -13.97
CA LEU A 255 -25.03 13.41 -14.73
C LEU A 255 -26.18 12.41 -14.55
N PHE A 256 -26.69 12.26 -13.33
CA PHE A 256 -27.85 11.40 -13.06
C PHE A 256 -29.10 11.84 -13.85
N ASP A 257 -29.42 13.13 -13.84
CA ASP A 257 -30.58 13.67 -14.58
C ASP A 257 -30.43 13.42 -16.09
N ARG A 258 -29.22 13.69 -16.64
CA ARG A 258 -28.93 13.42 -18.06
C ARG A 258 -29.12 11.94 -18.42
N LEU A 259 -28.72 11.02 -17.54
CA LEU A 259 -28.91 9.59 -17.75
C LEU A 259 -30.37 9.18 -17.59
N ARG A 260 -31.07 9.67 -16.57
CA ARG A 260 -32.43 9.21 -16.27
C ARG A 260 -33.49 9.82 -17.19
N ASP A 261 -33.41 11.13 -17.40
CA ASP A 261 -34.44 11.92 -18.09
C ASP A 261 -34.03 12.29 -19.52
N GLY A 262 -32.76 12.10 -19.88
CA GLY A 262 -32.22 12.42 -21.20
C GLY A 262 -31.79 13.88 -21.37
N GLU A 263 -32.03 14.72 -20.36
CA GLU A 263 -31.66 16.14 -20.34
C GLU A 263 -31.16 16.55 -18.95
N THR A 264 -30.37 17.62 -18.90
CA THR A 264 -29.89 18.24 -17.65
C THR A 264 -29.76 19.74 -17.88
N ASP A 265 -30.04 20.54 -16.84
CA ASP A 265 -29.93 22.00 -16.90
C ASP A 265 -28.48 22.50 -16.69
N ALA A 266 -27.57 21.60 -16.27
CA ALA A 266 -26.19 21.93 -16.00
C ALA A 266 -25.37 22.02 -17.30
N ASP A 267 -24.56 23.07 -17.41
CA ASP A 267 -23.57 23.21 -18.49
C ASP A 267 -22.34 22.33 -18.18
N PRO A 268 -22.00 21.34 -19.02
CA PRO A 268 -20.85 20.45 -18.79
C PRO A 268 -19.53 21.22 -18.65
N GLU A 269 -19.33 22.29 -19.43
CA GLU A 269 -18.13 23.14 -19.34
C GLU A 269 -18.07 23.91 -18.03
N GLY A 270 -19.22 24.30 -17.49
CA GLY A 270 -19.33 25.00 -16.21
C GLY A 270 -19.00 24.12 -15.00
N LEU A 271 -19.13 22.79 -15.14
CA LEU A 271 -18.80 21.82 -14.10
C LEU A 271 -17.32 21.42 -14.11
N LYS A 272 -16.69 21.38 -15.29
CA LYS A 272 -15.27 21.01 -15.42
C LYS A 272 -14.38 22.00 -14.66
N THR A 273 -13.43 21.47 -13.90
CA THR A 273 -12.53 22.26 -13.05
C THR A 273 -11.17 22.49 -13.72
N GLY A 274 -10.86 21.74 -14.78
CA GLY A 274 -9.59 21.78 -15.50
C GLY A 274 -8.45 21.03 -14.80
N VAL A 275 -8.75 20.27 -13.74
CA VAL A 275 -7.75 19.50 -13.00
C VAL A 275 -7.26 18.31 -13.81
N GLY A 276 -5.94 18.08 -13.81
CA GLY A 276 -5.30 16.90 -14.38
C GLY A 276 -5.07 15.78 -13.37
N PRO A 277 -4.71 14.57 -13.84
CA PRO A 277 -4.55 13.38 -13.00
C PRO A 277 -3.45 13.49 -11.94
N ASN A 278 -2.51 14.44 -12.08
CA ASN A 278 -1.36 14.61 -11.20
C ASN A 278 -1.39 15.90 -10.36
N ASP A 279 -2.51 16.64 -10.38
CA ASP A 279 -2.57 17.97 -9.78
C ASP A 279 -2.77 17.96 -8.25
N GLY A 280 -2.97 16.78 -7.66
CA GLY A 280 -3.20 16.64 -6.21
C GLY A 280 -4.50 17.32 -5.75
N ALA A 281 -5.49 17.42 -6.63
CA ALA A 281 -6.77 18.08 -6.42
C ALA A 281 -7.65 17.37 -5.37
N GLU A 282 -8.62 18.11 -4.82
CA GLU A 282 -9.60 17.52 -3.90
C GLU A 282 -10.53 16.56 -4.64
N LEU A 283 -11.01 15.51 -3.96
CA LEU A 283 -11.89 14.50 -4.55
C LEU A 283 -13.11 15.10 -5.28
N ARG A 284 -13.66 16.19 -4.76
CA ARG A 284 -14.81 16.89 -5.36
C ARG A 284 -14.45 17.60 -6.67
N GLU A 285 -13.24 18.13 -6.79
CA GLU A 285 -12.78 18.81 -8.01
C GLU A 285 -12.53 17.78 -9.12
N VAL A 286 -11.95 16.63 -8.76
CA VAL A 286 -11.75 15.49 -9.67
C VAL A 286 -13.09 14.90 -10.10
N GLU A 287 -14.05 14.75 -9.18
CA GLU A 287 -15.41 14.29 -9.51
C GLU A 287 -16.10 15.23 -10.50
N ALA A 288 -16.04 16.55 -10.24
CA ALA A 288 -16.62 17.55 -11.11
C ALA A 288 -16.01 17.53 -12.52
N GLU A 289 -14.69 17.37 -12.61
CA GLU A 289 -13.98 17.22 -13.89
C GLU A 289 -14.42 15.96 -14.65
N VAL A 290 -14.35 14.79 -14.00
CA VAL A 290 -14.69 13.51 -14.64
C VAL A 290 -16.16 13.47 -15.06
N PHE A 291 -17.08 13.95 -14.23
CA PHE A 291 -18.51 13.93 -14.55
C PHE A 291 -18.88 15.01 -15.58
N GLY A 292 -18.20 16.16 -15.58
CA GLY A 292 -18.31 17.14 -16.66
C GLY A 292 -17.85 16.56 -18.00
N GLN A 293 -16.74 15.82 -18.03
CA GLN A 293 -16.28 15.11 -19.23
C GLN A 293 -17.26 14.02 -19.69
N PHE A 294 -17.88 13.27 -18.77
CA PHE A 294 -18.93 12.31 -19.13
C PHE A 294 -20.16 12.99 -19.73
N LEU A 295 -20.62 14.09 -19.13
CA LEU A 295 -21.74 14.87 -19.66
C LEU A 295 -21.46 15.37 -21.07
N GLU A 296 -20.30 16.01 -21.31
CA GLU A 296 -19.89 16.49 -22.63
C GLU A 296 -19.88 15.39 -23.69
N ARG A 297 -19.49 14.16 -23.32
CA ARG A 297 -19.44 13.02 -24.24
C ARG A 297 -20.81 12.37 -24.48
N LEU A 298 -21.78 12.61 -23.61
CA LEU A 298 -23.14 12.06 -23.70
C LEU A 298 -24.10 12.97 -24.49
N GLU A 299 -23.76 14.24 -24.69
CA GLU A 299 -24.51 15.16 -25.58
C GLU A 299 -24.50 14.73 -27.05
#